data_AF-A0A140K7Y4-F1
#
_entry.id   AF-A0A140K7Y4-F1
#
_cell.length_a   1.000
_cell.length_b   1.000
_cell.length_c   1.000
_cell.angle_alpha   90.00
_cell.angle_beta   90.00
_cell.angle_gamma   90.00
#
_symmetry.space_group_name_H-M   'P 1'
#
loop_
_entity.id
_entity.type
_entity.pdbx_description
1 polymer ?
#
loop_
_entity_poly.entity_id
_entity_poly.type
_entity_poly.pdbx_seq_one_letter_code
_entity_poly.pdbx_strand_id
1 'polypeptide(L)'
;MGFLSKLFGKKEEEKAAATPNLSVATKAKENSIPPEKVGLDGSFDESGLAKRVAKALDDAGISDNVGLWVAQQGSTVILKYNEDAKNVLNQAKQVANRVEGATAVQTVPNA
;
A
#
# COMPACT_ATOMS: atom_id res chain seq x y z
N MET A 1 15.30 1.29 4.78
CA MET A 1 14.11 2.18 4.74
C MET A 1 12.96 1.29 4.30
N GLY A 2 11.71 1.61 4.60
CA GLY A 2 10.57 0.81 4.11
C GLY A 2 10.14 1.23 2.70
N PHE A 3 9.37 0.39 2.01
CA PHE A 3 8.58 0.71 0.83
C PHE A 3 7.79 2.00 1.00
N LEU A 4 7.14 2.20 2.15
CA LEU A 4 6.37 3.41 2.39
C LEU A 4 7.25 4.66 2.33
N SER A 5 8.39 4.61 3.02
CA SER A 5 9.40 5.68 3.01
C SER A 5 10.02 5.88 1.62
N LYS A 6 10.27 4.80 0.88
CA LYS A 6 10.92 4.83 -0.43
C LYS A 6 10.00 5.36 -1.53
N LEU A 7 8.73 4.97 -1.50
CA LEU A 7 7.74 5.31 -2.53
C LEU A 7 7.03 6.63 -2.25
N PHE A 8 6.76 6.94 -0.98
CA PHE A 8 5.93 8.09 -0.59
C PHE A 8 6.64 9.09 0.34
N GLY A 9 7.85 8.76 0.80
CA GLY A 9 8.66 9.60 1.68
C GLY A 9 8.41 9.35 3.18
N LYS A 10 9.37 9.77 4.00
CA LYS A 10 9.37 9.56 5.46
C LYS A 10 8.16 10.15 6.19
N LYS A 11 7.56 11.23 5.66
CA LYS A 11 6.37 11.87 6.25
C LYS A 11 5.19 10.90 6.36
N GLU A 12 5.04 9.98 5.41
CA GLU A 12 3.95 9.02 5.41
C GLU A 12 4.20 7.88 6.41
N GLU A 13 5.46 7.50 6.62
CA GLU A 13 5.85 6.56 7.67
C GLU A 13 5.54 7.10 9.07
N GLU A 14 5.81 8.40 9.32
CA GLU A 14 5.45 9.05 10.57
C GLU A 14 3.93 9.08 10.80
N LYS A 15 3.13 9.34 9.76
CA LYS A 15 1.66 9.26 9.85
C LYS A 15 1.19 7.85 10.20
N ALA A 16 1.73 6.84 9.52
CA ALA A 16 1.44 5.45 9.80
C ALA A 16 1.81 5.05 11.24
N ALA A 17 2.95 5.51 11.74
CA ALA A 17 3.40 5.26 13.10
C ALA A 17 2.55 5.99 14.15
N ALA A 18 2.06 7.19 13.82
CA ALA A 18 1.17 7.96 14.68
C ALA A 18 -0.23 7.33 14.79
N THR A 19 -0.65 6.51 13.82
CA THR A 19 -2.00 5.92 13.82
C THR A 19 -2.01 4.42 13.45
N PRO A 20 -1.48 3.54 14.33
CA PRO A 20 -1.24 2.14 14.01
C PRO A 20 -2.49 1.25 13.90
N ASN A 21 -3.68 1.72 14.31
CA ASN A 21 -4.92 0.93 14.36
C ASN A 21 -6.13 1.67 13.75
N LEU A 22 -5.95 2.29 12.59
CA LEU A 22 -7.05 2.90 11.86
C LEU A 22 -7.93 1.85 11.20
N SER A 23 -9.20 1.83 11.55
CA SER A 23 -10.23 1.08 10.82
C SER A 23 -10.61 1.84 9.55
N VAL A 24 -10.13 1.40 8.40
CA VAL A 24 -10.41 2.01 7.09
C VAL A 24 -11.91 1.98 6.81
N ALA A 25 -12.57 0.85 7.08
CA ALA A 25 -14.02 0.72 6.93
C ALA A 25 -14.81 1.76 7.74
N THR A 26 -14.37 2.07 8.96
CA THR A 26 -15.03 3.07 9.82
C THR A 26 -14.83 4.47 9.27
N LYS A 27 -13.59 4.85 8.92
CA LYS A 27 -13.29 6.18 8.37
C LYS A 27 -13.90 6.42 6.99
N ALA A 28 -13.94 5.39 6.15
CA ALA A 28 -14.63 5.41 4.87
C ALA A 28 -16.12 5.74 5.06
N LYS A 29 -16.79 5.12 6.04
CA LYS A 29 -18.20 5.39 6.36
C LYS A 29 -18.41 6.76 7.02
N GLU A 30 -17.62 7.10 8.02
CA GLU A 30 -17.75 8.37 8.78
C GLU A 30 -17.58 9.59 7.87
N ASN A 31 -16.60 9.56 6.97
CA ASN A 31 -16.28 10.68 6.11
C ASN A 31 -16.86 10.54 4.68
N SER A 32 -17.64 9.48 4.42
CA SER A 32 -18.13 9.13 3.08
C SER A 32 -17.02 9.07 2.01
N ILE A 33 -15.84 8.59 2.41
CA ILE A 33 -14.65 8.44 1.56
C ILE A 33 -14.60 7.00 1.03
N PRO A 34 -14.31 6.77 -0.27
CA PRO A 34 -14.09 5.41 -0.77
C PRO A 34 -12.96 4.72 0.02
N PRO A 35 -13.08 3.44 0.40
CA PRO A 35 -12.09 2.77 1.24
C PRO A 35 -10.68 2.81 0.63
N GLU A 36 -10.55 2.76 -0.69
CA GLU A 36 -9.28 2.89 -1.42
C GLU A 36 -8.64 4.29 -1.33
N LYS A 37 -9.44 5.31 -0.97
CA LYS A 37 -9.02 6.70 -0.81
C LYS A 37 -8.86 7.12 0.65
N VAL A 38 -8.97 6.21 1.61
CA VAL A 38 -8.65 6.52 3.01
C VAL A 38 -7.13 6.58 3.15
N GLY A 39 -6.56 7.57 3.81
CA GLY A 39 -5.14 7.70 4.05
C GLY A 39 -4.62 6.82 5.19
N LEU A 40 -3.33 6.95 5.48
CA LEU A 40 -2.68 6.35 6.66
C LEU A 40 -3.05 7.03 7.98
N ASP A 41 -3.72 8.18 7.92
CA ASP A 41 -4.23 8.97 9.04
C ASP A 41 -5.76 8.88 9.15
N GLY A 42 -6.43 8.20 8.21
CA GLY A 42 -7.88 8.10 8.13
C GLY A 42 -8.55 9.25 7.37
N SER A 43 -7.77 10.20 6.83
CA SER A 43 -8.24 11.31 6.00
C SER A 43 -8.45 10.89 4.55
N PHE A 44 -8.96 11.78 3.71
CA PHE A 44 -9.01 11.55 2.26
C PHE A 44 -7.61 11.64 1.65
N ASP A 45 -7.18 10.61 0.95
CA ASP A 45 -5.91 10.51 0.26
C ASP A 45 -6.08 9.77 -1.06
N GLU A 46 -5.78 10.44 -2.17
CA GLU A 46 -5.86 9.85 -3.51
C GLU A 46 -4.91 8.67 -3.74
N SER A 47 -3.89 8.49 -2.90
CA SER A 47 -2.94 7.38 -2.89
C SER A 47 -3.04 6.53 -1.61
N GLY A 48 -4.15 6.64 -0.88
CA GLY A 48 -4.33 6.05 0.43
C GLY A 48 -4.15 4.52 0.49
N LEU A 49 -4.76 3.79 -0.44
CA LEU A 49 -4.59 2.33 -0.54
C LEU A 49 -3.14 1.94 -0.88
N ALA A 50 -2.45 2.63 -1.79
CA ALA A 50 -1.09 2.34 -2.20
C ALA A 50 -0.11 2.57 -1.04
N LYS A 51 -0.32 3.63 -0.26
CA LYS A 51 0.43 3.90 0.98
C LYS A 51 0.19 2.81 2.03
N ARG A 52 -1.05 2.38 2.25
CA ARG A 52 -1.34 1.24 3.14
C ARG A 52 -0.73 -0.06 2.67
N VAL A 53 -0.76 -0.32 1.37
CA VAL A 53 -0.10 -1.49 0.78
C VAL A 53 1.40 -1.42 1.03
N ALA A 54 2.04 -0.28 0.75
CA ALA A 54 3.47 -0.09 1.02
C ALA A 54 3.81 -0.33 2.49
N LYS A 55 3.01 0.24 3.42
CA LYS A 55 3.14 -0.04 4.86
C LYS A 55 2.98 -1.53 5.18
N ALA A 56 1.99 -2.20 4.60
CA ALA A 56 1.75 -3.61 4.85
C ALA A 56 2.89 -4.49 4.30
N LEU A 57 3.54 -4.10 3.20
CA LEU A 57 4.74 -4.76 2.68
C LEU A 57 5.91 -4.61 3.67
N ASP A 58 6.05 -3.42 4.27
CA ASP A 58 7.04 -3.14 5.31
C ASP A 58 6.79 -3.98 6.57
N ASP A 59 5.55 -4.02 7.03
CA ASP A 59 5.12 -4.84 8.17
C ASP A 59 5.35 -6.34 7.90
N ALA A 60 5.25 -6.77 6.63
CA ALA A 60 5.54 -8.14 6.20
C ALA A 60 7.05 -8.43 6.03
N GLY A 61 7.92 -7.45 6.25
CA GLY A 61 9.37 -7.58 6.14
C GLY A 61 9.88 -7.79 4.72
N ILE A 62 9.10 -7.40 3.70
CA ILE A 62 9.55 -7.49 2.31
C ILE A 62 10.61 -6.42 2.08
N SER A 63 11.73 -6.78 1.46
CA SER A 63 12.80 -5.81 1.20
C SER A 63 12.37 -4.79 0.16
N ASP A 64 12.48 -3.51 0.49
CA ASP A 64 12.27 -2.38 -0.41
C ASP A 64 13.38 -2.22 -1.45
N ASN A 65 14.49 -2.95 -1.31
CA ASN A 65 15.62 -2.95 -2.25
C ASN A 65 15.42 -3.87 -3.46
N VAL A 66 14.41 -4.74 -3.42
CA VAL A 66 13.98 -5.43 -4.64
C VAL A 66 13.30 -4.41 -5.55
N GLY A 67 13.49 -4.51 -6.87
CA GLY A 67 12.86 -3.58 -7.82
C GLY A 67 11.34 -3.77 -7.88
N LEU A 68 10.63 -3.46 -6.80
CA LEU A 68 9.18 -3.56 -6.65
C LEU A 68 8.64 -2.16 -6.36
N TRP A 69 7.57 -1.78 -7.04
CA TRP A 69 6.87 -0.52 -6.85
C TRP A 69 5.39 -0.78 -6.63
N VAL A 70 4.79 0.01 -5.75
CA VAL A 70 3.37 -0.03 -5.46
C VAL A 70 2.72 1.18 -6.10
N ALA A 71 1.73 0.93 -6.95
CA ALA A 71 0.84 1.93 -7.49
C ALA A 71 -0.62 1.52 -7.21
N GLN A 72 -1.53 2.47 -7.33
CA GLN A 72 -2.96 2.18 -7.32
C GLN A 72 -3.65 2.84 -8.50
N GLN A 73 -4.74 2.23 -8.93
CA GLN A 73 -5.65 2.75 -9.90
C GLN A 73 -7.07 2.49 -9.39
N GLY A 74 -7.65 3.51 -8.75
CA GLY A 74 -8.90 3.35 -7.99
C GLY A 74 -8.72 2.29 -6.90
N SER A 75 -9.59 1.28 -6.90
CA SER A 75 -9.57 0.15 -5.98
C SER A 75 -8.68 -1.02 -6.42
N THR A 76 -7.90 -0.84 -7.49
CA THR A 76 -6.95 -1.85 -8.01
C THR A 76 -5.52 -1.47 -7.62
N VAL A 77 -4.82 -2.38 -6.96
CA VAL A 77 -3.40 -2.22 -6.64
C VAL A 77 -2.57 -2.74 -7.83
N ILE A 78 -1.63 -1.94 -8.30
CA ILE A 78 -0.70 -2.30 -9.37
C ILE A 78 0.70 -2.44 -8.75
N LEU A 79 1.18 -3.67 -8.66
CA LEU A 79 2.54 -3.97 -8.22
C LEU A 79 3.44 -4.09 -9.45
N LYS A 80 4.26 -3.08 -9.69
CA LYS A 80 5.28 -3.14 -10.75
C LYS A 80 6.52 -3.83 -10.23
N TYR A 81 7.10 -4.76 -10.98
CA TYR A 81 8.23 -5.56 -10.48
C TYR A 81 9.31 -5.81 -11.54
N ASN A 82 10.56 -5.81 -11.10
CA ASN A 82 11.73 -6.30 -11.84
C ASN A 82 11.92 -7.81 -11.61
N GLU A 83 12.81 -8.42 -12.39
CA GLU A 83 13.14 -9.85 -12.26
C GLU A 83 13.59 -10.23 -10.85
N ASP A 84 14.37 -9.38 -10.18
CA ASP A 84 14.83 -9.58 -8.79
C ASP A 84 13.69 -9.66 -7.77
N ALA A 85 12.56 -9.01 -8.06
CA ALA A 85 11.40 -8.98 -7.19
C ALA A 85 10.45 -10.18 -7.40
N LYS A 86 10.69 -11.05 -8.40
CA LYS A 86 9.83 -12.24 -8.65
C LYS A 86 9.67 -13.13 -7.41
N ASN A 87 10.73 -13.28 -6.62
CA ASN A 87 10.72 -14.12 -5.42
C ASN A 87 9.82 -13.58 -4.31
N VAL A 88 9.69 -12.25 -4.20
CA VAL A 88 8.83 -11.59 -3.21
C VAL A 88 7.45 -11.25 -3.76
N LEU A 89 7.25 -11.35 -5.07
CA LEU A 89 6.02 -10.92 -5.75
C LEU A 89 4.78 -11.64 -5.22
N ASN A 90 4.86 -12.95 -5.01
CA ASN A 90 3.74 -13.72 -4.47
C ASN A 90 3.36 -13.26 -3.06
N GLN A 91 4.35 -13.02 -2.21
CA GLN A 91 4.12 -12.49 -0.86
C GLN A 91 3.53 -11.08 -0.93
N ALA A 92 4.08 -10.21 -1.79
CA ALA A 92 3.59 -8.85 -1.99
C ALA A 92 2.13 -8.83 -2.47
N LYS A 93 1.75 -9.72 -3.39
CA LYS A 93 0.36 -9.89 -3.83
C LYS A 93 -0.56 -10.29 -2.68
N GLN A 94 -0.14 -11.27 -1.87
CA GLN A 94 -0.93 -11.73 -0.73
C GLN A 94 -1.12 -10.63 0.32
N VAL A 95 -0.09 -9.84 0.57
CA VAL A 95 -0.14 -8.68 1.47
C VAL A 95 -1.09 -7.63 0.91
N ALA A 96 -0.91 -7.22 -0.35
CA ALA A 96 -1.76 -6.22 -1.00
C ALA A 96 -3.24 -6.61 -1.01
N ASN A 97 -3.55 -7.90 -1.21
CA ASN A 97 -4.92 -8.39 -1.23
C ASN A 97 -5.59 -8.42 0.17
N ARG A 98 -4.79 -8.36 1.24
CA ARG A 98 -5.30 -8.26 2.62
C ARG A 98 -5.59 -6.83 3.04
N VAL A 99 -5.19 -5.83 2.25
CA VAL A 99 -5.39 -4.42 2.60
C VAL A 99 -6.83 -4.01 2.33
N GLU A 100 -7.48 -3.43 3.34
CA GLU A 100 -8.84 -2.90 3.20
C GLU A 100 -8.92 -1.84 2.10
N GLY A 101 -9.87 -2.03 1.18
CA GLY A 101 -10.07 -1.21 -0.01
C GLY A 101 -9.44 -1.76 -1.29
N ALA A 102 -8.57 -2.79 -1.21
CA ALA A 102 -8.11 -3.51 -2.40
C ALA A 102 -9.22 -4.45 -2.91
N THR A 103 -9.70 -4.19 -4.12
CA THR A 103 -10.65 -5.09 -4.81
C THR A 103 -9.96 -6.01 -5.81
N ALA A 104 -8.82 -5.56 -6.34
CA ALA A 104 -8.01 -6.31 -7.28
C ALA A 104 -6.53 -5.99 -7.08
N VAL A 105 -5.67 -6.97 -7.32
CA VAL A 105 -4.21 -6.80 -7.31
C VAL A 105 -3.66 -7.29 -8.63
N GLN A 106 -3.06 -6.38 -9.40
CA GLN A 106 -2.39 -6.66 -10.66
C GLN A 106 -0.88 -6.57 -10.47
N THR A 107 -0.15 -7.43 -11.16
CA THR A 107 1.31 -7.41 -11.19
C THR A 107 1.78 -7.14 -12.60
N VAL A 108 2.60 -6.11 -12.78
CA VAL A 108 3.08 -5.68 -14.09
C VAL A 108 4.61 -5.72 -14.09
N PRO A 109 5.26 -6.44 -15.02
CA PRO A 109 6.71 -6.37 -15.14
C PRO A 109 7.13 -4.94 -15.52
N ASN A 110 8.16 -4.42 -14.86
CA ASN A 110 8.77 -3.15 -15.20
C ASN A 110 9.75 -3.42 -16.35
N ALA A 111 9.28 -3.19 -17.58
CA ALA A 111 10.03 -3.40 -18.82
C ALA A 111 10.91 -2.20 -19.18
#